data_AF-A0A7C8YU27-F1
#
_entry.id   AF-A0A7C8YU27-F1
#
_cell.length_a   1.000
_cell.length_b   1.000
_cell.length_c   1.000
_cell.angle_alpha   90.00
_cell.angle_beta   90.00
_cell.angle_gamma   90.00
#
_symmetry.space_group_name_H-M   'P 1'
#
loop_
_entity.id
_entity.type
_entity.pdbx_description
1 polymer ?
#
loop_
_entity_poly.entity_id
_entity_poly.type
_entity_poly.pdbx_seq_one_letter_code
_entity_poly.pdbx_strand_id
1 'polypeptide(L)'
;MRLNPTDVFKLLDSLISMIQSRGAVLACAVPWLRSLLVLHLSRIMSQESSLVSLNSLSELIESRIGTLSPALQLASSLDFLCSGVEDDGLDDYESAAPVIFEDNDESEEEEESRDDVMDTDEDNNELEELSGISGVDELEDLAN
;
A
#
# COMPACT_ATOMS: atom_id res chain seq x y z
N MET A 1 -11.30 -31.71 -4.74
CA MET A 1 -10.34 -31.10 -5.70
C MET A 1 -9.20 -32.08 -5.88
N ARG A 2 -9.01 -32.67 -7.08
CA ARG A 2 -7.86 -33.55 -7.36
C ARG A 2 -6.85 -32.74 -8.17
N LEU A 3 -5.94 -32.07 -7.47
CA LEU A 3 -4.79 -31.40 -8.07
C LEU A 3 -3.64 -32.40 -8.24
N ASN A 4 -2.90 -32.28 -9.34
CA ASN A 4 -1.67 -33.03 -9.49
C ASN A 4 -0.65 -32.57 -8.44
N PRO A 5 0.24 -33.46 -7.96
CA PRO A 5 1.23 -33.12 -6.94
C PRO A 5 2.07 -31.88 -7.30
N THR A 6 2.50 -31.75 -8.55
CA THR A 6 3.29 -30.61 -9.03
C THR A 6 2.50 -29.29 -9.04
N ASP A 7 1.21 -29.37 -9.38
CA ASP A 7 0.34 -28.19 -9.44
C ASP A 7 0.01 -27.66 -8.04
N VAL A 8 0.00 -28.53 -7.02
CA VAL A 8 -0.18 -28.14 -5.61
C VAL A 8 0.93 -27.19 -5.16
N PHE A 9 2.19 -27.47 -5.50
CA PHE A 9 3.32 -26.62 -5.10
C PHE A 9 3.34 -25.30 -5.85
N LYS A 10 3.12 -25.33 -7.18
CA LYS A 10 2.99 -24.09 -7.98
C LYS A 10 1.86 -23.19 -7.46
N LEU A 11 0.73 -23.80 -7.08
CA LEU A 11 -0.40 -23.08 -6.51
C LEU A 11 -0.08 -22.54 -5.11
N LEU A 12 0.65 -23.30 -4.27
CA LEU A 12 1.09 -22.84 -2.95
C LEU A 12 1.95 -21.58 -3.08
N ASP A 13 2.98 -21.60 -3.93
CA ASP A 13 3.87 -20.44 -4.12
C ASP A 13 3.12 -19.24 -4.71
N SER A 14 2.23 -19.48 -5.67
CA SER A 14 1.38 -18.42 -6.24
C SER A 14 0.44 -17.81 -5.18
N LEU A 15 -0.16 -18.62 -4.31
CA LEU A 15 -1.00 -18.15 -3.22
C LEU A 15 -0.20 -17.36 -2.19
N ILE A 16 1.00 -17.82 -1.83
CA ILE A 16 1.89 -17.08 -0.92
C ILE A 16 2.22 -15.71 -1.53
N SER A 17 2.59 -15.66 -2.81
CA SER A 17 2.86 -14.40 -3.51
C SER A 17 1.65 -13.46 -3.53
N MET A 18 0.43 -13.98 -3.77
CA MET A 18 -0.80 -13.20 -3.68
C MET A 18 -1.08 -12.69 -2.26
N ILE A 19 -0.77 -13.46 -1.22
CA ILE A 19 -0.99 -13.10 0.19
C ILE A 19 0.04 -12.08 0.70
N GLN A 20 1.21 -12.00 0.08
CA GLN A 20 2.18 -10.93 0.34
C GLN A 20 1.62 -9.55 -0.08
N SER A 21 0.72 -9.52 -1.07
CA SER A 21 -0.03 -8.31 -1.43
C SER A 21 -0.98 -7.85 -0.32
N ARG A 22 -1.52 -6.63 -0.44
CA ARG A 22 -2.49 -6.05 0.51
C ARG A 22 -3.85 -5.89 -0.18
N GLY A 23 -4.94 -5.87 0.60
CA GLY A 23 -6.28 -5.55 0.11
C GLY A 23 -7.10 -6.75 -0.38
N ALA A 24 -7.91 -6.55 -1.41
CA ALA A 24 -8.92 -7.53 -1.84
C ALA A 24 -8.32 -8.87 -2.31
N VAL A 25 -7.16 -8.83 -2.97
CA VAL A 25 -6.46 -10.04 -3.44
C VAL A 25 -6.11 -10.96 -2.28
N LEU A 26 -5.61 -10.41 -1.17
CA LEU A 26 -5.32 -11.15 0.06
C LEU A 26 -6.60 -11.81 0.61
N ALA A 27 -7.68 -11.02 0.76
CA ALA A 27 -8.95 -11.53 1.29
C ALA A 27 -9.50 -12.68 0.45
N CYS A 28 -9.34 -12.61 -0.88
CA CYS A 28 -9.73 -13.67 -1.78
C CYS A 28 -8.80 -14.88 -1.71
N ALA A 29 -7.48 -14.70 -1.57
CA ALA A 29 -6.48 -15.78 -1.60
C ALA A 29 -6.43 -16.62 -0.31
N VAL A 30 -6.69 -16.03 0.86
CA VAL A 30 -6.60 -16.71 2.16
C VAL A 30 -7.49 -17.97 2.25
N PRO A 31 -8.77 -17.96 1.83
CA PRO A 31 -9.60 -19.18 1.81
C PRO A 31 -9.03 -20.30 0.93
N TRP A 32 -8.38 -19.97 -0.18
CA TRP A 32 -7.75 -20.97 -1.07
C TRP A 32 -6.52 -21.57 -0.42
N LEU A 33 -5.65 -20.75 0.19
CA LEU A 33 -4.48 -21.23 0.92
C LEU A 33 -4.90 -22.16 2.05
N ARG A 34 -5.90 -21.76 2.85
CA ARG A 34 -6.44 -22.61 3.93
C ARG A 34 -6.91 -23.96 3.39
N SER A 35 -7.68 -23.95 2.30
CA SER A 35 -8.20 -25.17 1.70
C SER A 35 -7.09 -26.07 1.16
N LEU A 36 -6.06 -25.48 0.53
CA LEU A 36 -4.91 -26.19 0.01
C LEU A 36 -4.12 -26.87 1.13
N LEU A 37 -3.84 -26.13 2.20
CA LEU A 37 -3.13 -26.66 3.37
C LEU A 37 -3.94 -27.78 4.03
N VAL A 38 -5.22 -27.58 4.31
CA VAL A 38 -6.06 -28.62 4.95
C VAL A 38 -6.12 -29.90 4.12
N LEU A 39 -6.20 -29.80 2.79
CA LEU A 39 -6.35 -30.96 1.91
C LEU A 39 -5.02 -31.67 1.60
N HIS A 40 -3.91 -30.96 1.59
CA HIS A 40 -2.63 -31.47 1.10
C HIS A 40 -1.46 -31.36 2.09
N LEU A 41 -1.70 -31.02 3.37
CA LEU A 41 -0.64 -30.77 4.36
C LEU A 41 0.40 -31.88 4.43
N SER A 42 -0.03 -33.14 4.54
CA SER A 42 0.88 -34.28 4.64
C SER A 42 1.79 -34.42 3.42
N ARG A 43 1.28 -34.09 2.23
CA ARG A 43 2.07 -34.11 0.99
C ARG A 43 3.03 -32.93 0.92
N ILE A 44 2.56 -31.74 1.31
CA ILE A 44 3.41 -30.54 1.32
C ILE A 44 4.57 -30.76 2.29
N MET A 45 4.28 -31.09 3.55
CA MET A 45 5.32 -31.32 4.57
C MET A 45 6.26 -32.49 4.28
N SER A 46 5.85 -33.47 3.47
CA SER A 46 6.75 -34.56 3.07
C SER A 46 7.84 -34.14 2.08
N GLN A 47 7.72 -32.97 1.45
CA GLN A 47 8.75 -32.42 0.58
C GLN A 47 9.60 -31.37 1.31
N GLU A 48 10.90 -31.62 1.36
CA GLU A 48 11.88 -30.74 1.99
C GLU A 48 11.95 -29.36 1.30
N SER A 49 11.76 -29.32 -0.03
CA SER A 49 11.71 -28.07 -0.82
C SER A 49 10.58 -27.13 -0.41
N SER A 50 9.54 -27.63 0.25
CA SER A 50 8.40 -26.81 0.69
C SER A 50 8.63 -26.09 2.02
N LEU A 51 9.65 -26.50 2.79
CA LEU A 51 9.88 -25.96 4.13
C LEU A 51 10.17 -24.46 4.10
N VAL A 52 10.90 -24.00 3.09
CA VAL A 52 11.20 -22.56 2.90
C VAL A 52 9.90 -21.78 2.68
N SER A 53 9.06 -22.21 1.72
CA SER A 53 7.77 -21.55 1.43
C SER A 53 6.84 -21.55 2.65
N LEU A 54 6.81 -22.65 3.42
CA LEU A 54 5.99 -22.75 4.64
C LEU A 54 6.50 -21.85 5.76
N ASN A 55 7.82 -21.77 5.94
CA ASN A 55 8.41 -20.88 6.96
C ASN A 55 8.13 -19.41 6.62
N SER A 56 8.37 -19.02 5.36
CA SER A 56 8.03 -17.67 4.88
C SER A 56 6.55 -17.34 5.03
N LEU A 57 5.66 -18.33 4.85
CA LEU A 57 4.23 -18.17 5.10
C LEU A 57 3.93 -17.95 6.59
N SER A 58 4.55 -18.72 7.49
CA SER A 58 4.39 -18.54 8.94
C SER A 58 4.88 -17.15 9.37
N GLU A 59 6.06 -16.74 8.93
CA GLU A 59 6.62 -15.40 9.20
C GLU A 59 5.70 -14.28 8.67
N LEU A 60 5.14 -14.46 7.47
CA LEU A 60 4.18 -13.52 6.89
C LEU A 60 2.91 -13.40 7.75
N ILE A 61 2.40 -14.53 8.25
CA ILE A 61 1.22 -14.56 9.14
C ILE A 61 1.55 -13.84 10.45
N GLU A 62 2.69 -14.14 11.07
CA GLU A 62 3.12 -13.50 12.32
C GLU A 62 3.29 -11.99 12.15
N SER A 63 3.96 -11.56 11.08
CA SER A 63 4.12 -10.15 10.72
C SER A 63 2.76 -9.44 10.61
N ARG A 64 1.79 -10.05 9.92
CA ARG A 64 0.44 -9.49 9.77
C ARG A 64 -0.32 -9.43 11.09
N ILE A 65 -0.24 -10.47 11.92
CA ILE A 65 -0.86 -10.50 13.25
C ILE A 65 -0.25 -9.40 14.15
N GLY A 66 1.07 -9.19 14.07
CA GLY A 66 1.76 -8.12 14.80
C GLY A 66 1.22 -6.72 14.49
N THR A 67 0.74 -6.49 13.27
CA THR A 67 0.12 -5.20 12.88
C THR A 67 -1.34 -5.04 13.32
N LEU A 68 -1.99 -6.11 13.78
CA LEU A 68 -3.41 -6.06 14.16
C LEU A 68 -3.65 -5.18 15.39
N SER A 69 -2.79 -5.29 16.41
CA SER A 69 -2.90 -4.49 17.64
C SER A 69 -2.84 -2.97 17.37
N PRO A 70 -1.80 -2.43 16.70
CA PRO A 70 -1.77 -0.99 16.40
C PRO A 70 -2.90 -0.55 15.47
N ALA A 71 -3.34 -1.39 14.54
CA ALA A 71 -4.50 -1.09 13.69
C ALA A 71 -5.81 -0.97 14.50
N LEU A 72 -6.01 -1.85 15.49
CA LEU A 72 -7.17 -1.78 16.39
C LEU A 72 -7.15 -0.54 17.30
N GLN A 73 -5.97 -0.15 17.78
CA GLN A 73 -5.83 1.10 18.55
C GLN A 73 -6.22 2.31 17.71
N LEU A 74 -5.71 2.39 16.47
CA LEU A 74 -6.07 3.45 15.53
C LEU A 74 -7.57 3.47 15.23
N ALA A 75 -8.18 2.31 14.96
CA ALA A 75 -9.62 2.21 14.73
C ALA A 75 -10.44 2.68 15.94
N SER A 76 -10.06 2.26 17.16
CA SER A 76 -10.71 2.70 18.39
C SER A 76 -10.56 4.21 18.64
N SER A 77 -9.37 4.78 18.38
CA SER A 77 -9.17 6.23 18.46
C SER A 77 -10.00 6.98 17.42
N LEU A 78 -10.14 6.44 16.20
CA LEU A 78 -10.99 7.02 15.17
C LEU A 78 -12.47 6.96 15.57
N ASP A 79 -12.96 5.81 16.05
CA ASP A 79 -14.33 5.64 16.53
C ASP A 79 -14.64 6.63 17.66
N PHE A 80 -13.71 6.82 18.61
CA PHE A 80 -13.83 7.81 19.67
C PHE A 80 -13.96 9.24 19.12
N LEU A 81 -13.08 9.64 18.20
CA LEU A 81 -13.14 10.97 17.57
C LEU A 81 -14.43 11.17 16.77
N CYS A 82 -14.84 10.16 15.99
CA CYS A 82 -16.09 10.19 15.22
C CYS A 82 -17.32 10.26 16.12
N SER A 83 -17.30 9.64 17.31
CA SER A 83 -18.40 9.73 18.27
C SER A 83 -18.53 11.10 18.95
N GLY A 84 -17.46 11.88 18.99
CA GLY A 84 -17.42 13.22 19.58
C GLY A 84 -17.75 14.34 18.59
N VAL A 85 -17.82 14.03 17.29
CA VAL A 85 -18.46 14.89 16.30
C VAL A 85 -19.95 14.60 16.40
N GLU A 86 -20.62 15.18 17.40
CA GLU A 86 -22.07 15.36 17.30
C GLU A 86 -22.32 16.10 15.98
N ASP A 87 -23.23 15.56 15.17
CA ASP A 87 -23.88 16.28 14.07
C ASP A 87 -24.68 17.42 14.74
N ASP A 88 -23.97 18.45 15.17
CA ASP A 88 -24.54 19.66 15.72
C ASP A 88 -25.39 20.22 14.59
N GLY A 89 -26.70 20.00 14.74
CA GLY A 89 -27.61 19.75 13.64
C GLY A 89 -27.35 20.64 12.43
N LEU A 90 -27.18 20.01 11.28
CA LEU A 90 -27.64 20.59 10.03
C LEU A 90 -29.18 20.73 10.08
N ASP A 91 -29.69 21.55 10.99
CA ASP A 91 -31.08 22.04 11.03
C ASP A 91 -31.11 23.57 11.21
N ASP A 92 -29.95 24.24 11.29
CA ASP A 92 -29.84 25.70 11.25
C ASP A 92 -29.15 26.21 9.96
N TYR A 93 -28.98 25.35 8.95
CA TYR A 93 -28.80 25.83 7.57
C TYR A 93 -30.17 26.13 6.95
N GLU A 94 -30.92 27.05 7.57
CA GLU A 94 -31.95 27.74 6.83
C GLU A 94 -31.26 28.52 5.70
N SER A 95 -31.15 27.89 4.53
CA SER A 95 -30.92 28.55 3.24
C SER A 95 -29.85 29.66 3.26
N ALA A 96 -28.66 29.39 3.80
CA ALA A 96 -27.52 30.28 3.58
C ALA A 96 -27.13 30.17 2.10
N ALA A 97 -27.72 31.05 1.29
CA ALA A 97 -27.43 31.18 -0.13
C ALA A 97 -25.91 31.31 -0.31
N PRO A 98 -25.34 30.71 -1.38
CA PRO A 98 -23.91 30.81 -1.63
C PRO A 98 -23.49 32.28 -1.67
N VAL A 99 -22.59 32.65 -0.76
CA VAL A 99 -22.02 34.01 -0.71
C VAL A 99 -21.07 34.13 -1.89
N ILE A 100 -21.55 34.77 -2.95
CA ILE A 100 -20.73 35.20 -4.08
C ILE A 100 -20.03 36.48 -3.64
N PHE A 101 -18.70 36.42 -3.49
CA PHE A 101 -17.88 37.62 -3.35
C PHE A 101 -17.68 38.19 -4.75
N GLU A 102 -18.36 39.30 -5.05
CA GLU A 102 -18.03 40.13 -6.20
C GLU A 102 -16.78 40.94 -5.84
N ASP A 103 -15.69 40.72 -6.57
CA ASP A 103 -14.47 41.50 -6.44
C ASP A 103 -14.80 42.93 -6.92
N ASN A 104 -15.03 43.84 -5.99
CA ASN A 104 -15.33 45.23 -6.32
C ASN A 104 -14.01 45.96 -6.59
N ASP A 105 -13.47 45.76 -7.79
CA ASP A 105 -12.40 46.58 -8.37
C ASP A 105 -12.92 47.99 -8.69
N GLU A 106 -13.46 48.70 -7.70
CA GLU A 106 -13.60 50.16 -7.75
C GLU A 106 -12.34 50.76 -7.13
N SER A 107 -11.23 50.61 -7.85
CA SER A 107 -9.98 51.35 -7.64
C SER A 107 -9.59 52.03 -8.95
N GLU A 108 -10.48 52.87 -9.49
CA GLU A 108 -10.07 53.91 -10.43
C GLU A 108 -9.63 55.12 -9.60
N GLU A 109 -8.32 55.31 -9.43
CA GLU A 109 -7.61 56.56 -9.78
C GLU A 109 -6.10 56.21 -9.92
N GLU A 110 -5.72 55.98 -11.18
CA GLU A 110 -4.48 56.37 -11.88
C GLU A 110 -3.18 56.47 -11.05
N GLU A 111 -2.14 55.72 -11.45
CA GLU A 111 -0.95 56.29 -12.11
C GLU A 111 0.06 55.22 -12.56
N GLU A 112 0.73 55.56 -13.65
CA GLU A 112 1.49 54.80 -14.64
C GLU A 112 2.70 53.91 -14.22
N SER A 113 3.08 53.06 -15.19
CA SER A 113 4.43 52.52 -15.52
C SER A 113 4.70 51.07 -15.11
N ARG A 114 4.57 50.10 -16.03
CA ARG A 114 5.57 49.66 -17.04
C ARG A 114 6.79 48.95 -16.42
N ASP A 115 6.78 47.62 -16.41
CA ASP A 115 7.54 46.81 -17.39
C ASP A 115 7.21 45.32 -17.20
N ASP A 116 6.67 44.72 -18.27
CA ASP A 116 6.70 43.27 -18.48
C ASP A 116 8.15 42.83 -18.69
N VAL A 117 8.71 42.06 -17.76
CA VAL A 117 9.86 41.19 -18.03
C VAL A 117 9.60 39.84 -17.36
N MET A 118 9.08 38.90 -18.15
CA MET A 118 8.96 37.49 -17.79
C MET A 118 10.30 36.83 -18.10
N ASP A 119 11.20 36.72 -17.12
CA ASP A 119 12.34 35.81 -17.24
C ASP A 119 11.83 34.39 -17.00
N THR A 120 11.81 33.61 -18.08
CA THR A 120 11.43 32.20 -18.05
C THR A 120 12.73 31.42 -18.02
N ASP A 121 13.24 31.13 -16.82
CA ASP A 121 14.37 30.20 -16.69
C ASP A 121 13.86 28.77 -16.87
N GLU A 122 14.07 28.30 -18.09
CA GLU A 122 13.91 26.93 -18.58
C GLU A 122 15.16 26.11 -18.20
N ASP A 123 15.16 25.49 -17.02
CA ASP A 123 16.14 24.43 -16.71
C ASP A 123 15.58 23.07 -17.11
N ASN A 124 15.69 22.81 -18.41
CA ASN A 124 15.76 21.48 -18.99
C ASN A 124 17.11 20.85 -18.63
N ASN A 125 17.13 19.80 -17.82
CA ASN A 125 18.17 18.78 -17.86
C ASN A 125 17.63 17.39 -17.49
N GLU A 126 17.42 16.62 -18.56
CA GLU A 126 17.82 15.22 -18.73
C GLU A 126 17.05 14.11 -17.99
N LEU A 127 16.20 13.49 -18.81
CA LEU A 127 15.81 12.08 -18.79
C LEU A 127 17.03 11.19 -19.10
N GLU A 128 16.94 9.91 -18.72
CA GLU A 128 17.90 8.79 -18.92
C GLU A 128 18.94 8.68 -17.78
N GLU A 129 19.28 7.53 -17.20
CA GLU A 129 19.29 6.18 -17.74
C GLU A 129 19.39 5.16 -16.57
N LEU A 130 18.60 4.10 -16.64
CA LEU A 130 18.80 2.88 -15.86
C LEU A 130 20.05 2.15 -16.39
N SER A 131 21.14 2.06 -15.63
CA SER A 131 22.18 1.06 -15.87
C SER A 131 23.17 0.95 -14.70
N GLY A 132 23.27 -0.23 -14.08
CA GLY A 132 24.27 -0.45 -13.04
C GLY A 132 24.17 -1.73 -12.23
N ILE A 133 23.53 -2.79 -12.75
CA ILE A 133 23.80 -4.15 -12.26
C ILE A 133 25.12 -4.63 -12.88
N SER A 134 26.18 -4.78 -12.08
CA SER A 134 27.30 -5.68 -12.40
C SER A 134 28.27 -5.86 -11.20
N GLY A 135 28.56 -7.12 -10.88
CA GLY A 135 29.65 -7.60 -10.02
C GLY A 135 29.16 -8.00 -8.62
N VAL A 136 28.76 -9.23 -8.29
CA VAL A 136 29.36 -10.55 -8.56
C VAL A 136 30.82 -10.64 -8.12
N ASP A 137 30.98 -11.45 -7.08
CA ASP A 137 32.12 -12.24 -6.62
C ASP A 137 33.16 -11.66 -5.66
N GLU A 138 33.43 -12.53 -4.67
CA GLU A 138 34.72 -12.78 -4.03
C GLU A 138 35.05 -11.95 -2.79
N LEU A 139 34.75 -12.50 -1.61
CA LEU A 139 35.68 -12.62 -0.47
C LEU A 139 35.21 -13.74 0.48
N GLU A 140 35.39 -14.99 0.03
CA GLU A 140 35.66 -16.10 0.94
C GLU A 140 37.17 -16.06 1.28
N ASP A 141 37.53 -16.51 2.48
CA ASP A 141 38.89 -16.62 3.06
C ASP A 141 39.61 -15.33 3.52
N LEU A 142 39.56 -15.08 4.84
CA LEU A 142 40.73 -15.11 5.72
C LEU A 142 40.38 -14.69 7.17
N ALA A 143 40.30 -15.68 8.08
CA ALA A 143 40.83 -15.56 9.44
C ALA A 143 40.75 -16.93 10.13
N ASN A 144 41.79 -17.72 9.88
CA ASN A 144 42.28 -18.75 10.79
C ASN A 144 42.61 -18.16 12.16
#